data_AF-A0A6N8UYT8-F1
#
_entry.id   AF-A0A6N8UYT8-F1
#
_cell.length_a   1.000
_cell.length_b   1.000
_cell.length_c   1.000
_cell.angle_alpha   90.00
_cell.angle_beta   90.00
_cell.angle_gamma   90.00
#
_symmetry.space_group_name_H-M   'P 1'
#
loop_
_entity.id
_entity.type
_entity.pdbx_description
1 polymer ?
#
loop_
_entity_poly.entity_id
_entity_poly.type
_entity_poly.pdbx_seq_one_letter_code
_entity_poly.pdbx_strand_id
1 'polypeptide(L)'
;MNTDADTRRALARLHRALEKARREIRGLREALAQAEADGFPGDDYADMDNHVVSALDLVKNEQTRQQLKILRSGGIAPGSLGVEGSATMRSDGK
;
A
#
# COMPACT_ATOMS: atom_id res chain seq x y z
N MET A 1 -3.70 -21.14 5.52
CA MET A 1 -3.30 -20.03 4.63
C MET A 1 -3.91 -18.76 5.24
N ASN A 2 -3.10 -17.80 5.69
CA ASN A 2 -3.62 -16.60 6.36
C ASN A 2 -3.95 -15.55 5.29
N THR A 3 -5.13 -15.70 4.69
CA THR A 3 -5.57 -14.97 3.50
C THR A 3 -5.52 -13.45 3.66
N ASP A 4 -5.76 -12.93 4.86
CA ASP A 4 -5.76 -11.48 5.11
C ASP A 4 -4.37 -10.86 5.05
N ALA A 5 -3.37 -11.56 5.60
CA ALA A 5 -1.99 -11.11 5.54
C ALA A 5 -1.46 -11.13 4.09
N ASP A 6 -1.86 -12.15 3.33
CA ASP A 6 -1.52 -12.28 1.91
C ASP A 6 -2.19 -11.18 1.07
N THR A 7 -3.47 -10.86 1.33
CA THR A 7 -4.16 -9.74 0.68
C THR A 7 -3.51 -8.40 1.02
N ARG A 8 -3.14 -8.13 2.29
CA ARG A 8 -2.44 -6.88 2.67
C ARG A 8 -1.12 -6.75 1.91
N ARG A 9 -0.34 -7.84 1.87
CA ARG A 9 0.95 -7.86 1.17
C ARG A 9 0.78 -7.64 -0.33
N ALA A 10 -0.25 -8.24 -0.95
CA ALA A 10 -0.57 -8.06 -2.35
C ALA A 10 -0.93 -6.60 -2.65
N LEU A 11 -1.82 -5.98 -1.86
CA LEU A 11 -2.20 -4.57 -1.99
C LEU A 11 -0.99 -3.64 -1.82
N ALA A 12 -0.12 -3.90 -0.83
CA ALA A 12 1.09 -3.10 -0.62
C ALA A 12 2.10 -3.23 -1.76
N ARG A 13 2.26 -4.44 -2.33
CA ARG A 13 3.10 -4.64 -3.53
C ARG A 13 2.54 -3.89 -4.73
N LEU A 14 1.24 -3.99 -4.98
CA LEU A 14 0.61 -3.32 -6.11
C LEU A 14 0.70 -1.80 -5.98
N HIS A 15 0.45 -1.24 -4.78
CA HIS A 15 0.61 0.20 -4.53
C HIS A 15 2.01 0.70 -4.91
N ARG A 16 3.06 0.03 -4.41
CA ARG A 16 4.45 0.41 -4.72
C ARG A 16 4.79 0.26 -6.20
N ALA A 17 4.27 -0.78 -6.85
CA ALA A 17 4.47 -0.98 -8.28
C ALA A 17 3.81 0.14 -9.11
N LEU A 18 2.59 0.56 -8.76
CA LEU A 18 1.89 1.66 -9.43
C LEU A 18 2.57 3.02 -9.16
N GLU A 19 3.04 3.27 -7.93
CA GLU A 19 3.81 4.48 -7.62
C GLU A 19 5.10 4.55 -8.44
N LYS A 20 5.80 3.43 -8.58
CA LYS A 20 6.98 3.35 -9.45
C LYS A 20 6.60 3.60 -10.90
N ALA A 21 5.61 2.87 -11.43
CA ALA A 21 5.15 3.02 -12.81
C ALA A 21 4.82 4.48 -13.15
N ARG A 22 4.11 5.17 -12.24
CA ARG A 22 3.79 6.60 -12.39
C ARG A 22 5.04 7.48 -12.53
N ARG A 23 6.07 7.24 -11.71
CA ARG A 23 7.34 7.99 -11.77
C ARG A 23 8.06 7.75 -13.10
N GLU A 24 8.12 6.50 -13.54
CA GLU A 24 8.75 6.14 -14.82
C GLU A 24 8.00 6.74 -16.00
N ILE A 25 6.66 6.71 -16.00
CA ILE A 25 5.82 7.33 -17.04
C ILE A 25 6.09 8.83 -17.14
N ARG A 26 6.18 9.53 -16.01
CA ARG A 26 6.47 10.97 -15.98
C ARG A 26 7.87 11.28 -16.49
N GLY A 27 8.87 10.52 -16.07
CA GLY A 27 10.23 10.67 -16.57
C GLY A 27 10.32 10.42 -18.08
N LEU A 28 9.62 9.41 -18.58
CA LEU A 28 9.53 9.13 -20.02
C LEU A 28 8.85 10.27 -20.78
N ARG A 29 7.72 10.79 -20.26
CA ARG A 29 7.01 11.94 -20.83
C ARG A 29 7.92 13.16 -20.95
N GLU A 30 8.66 13.47 -19.90
CA GLU A 30 9.59 14.61 -19.88
C GLU A 30 10.75 14.42 -20.87
N ALA A 31 11.33 13.23 -20.93
CA ALA A 31 12.43 12.92 -21.85
C ALA A 31 12.00 13.02 -23.32
N LEU A 32 10.81 12.50 -23.66
CA LEU A 32 10.29 12.53 -25.02
C LEU A 32 9.78 13.92 -25.42
N ALA A 33 9.12 14.65 -24.51
CA ALA A 33 8.74 16.03 -24.75
C ALA A 33 9.94 16.92 -25.11
N GLN A 34 11.08 16.68 -24.46
CA GLN A 34 12.34 17.39 -24.76
C GLN A 34 12.93 16.98 -26.12
N ALA A 35 12.75 15.73 -26.55
CA ALA A 35 13.33 15.20 -27.78
C ALA A 35 12.49 15.50 -29.04
N GLU A 36 11.16 15.48 -28.92
CA GLU A 36 10.23 15.52 -30.05
C GLU A 36 9.52 16.87 -30.22
N ALA A 37 9.62 17.76 -29.23
CA ALA A 37 8.99 19.09 -29.21
C ALA A 37 7.52 19.05 -29.67
N ASP A 38 7.21 19.55 -30.87
CA ASP A 38 5.85 19.69 -31.39
C ASP A 38 5.22 18.36 -31.86
N GLY A 39 6.03 17.30 -32.03
CA GLY A 39 5.55 15.97 -32.42
C GLY A 39 5.14 15.08 -31.25
N PHE A 40 5.38 15.52 -30.03
CA PHE A 40 5.21 14.70 -28.83
C PHE A 40 3.73 14.44 -28.51
N PRO A 41 3.27 13.19 -28.39
CA PRO A 41 1.88 12.86 -28.06
C PRO A 41 1.60 13.03 -26.56
N GLY A 42 1.66 14.26 -26.06
CA GLY A 42 1.57 14.56 -24.63
C GLY A 42 0.26 14.11 -23.96
N ASP A 43 -0.84 14.09 -24.71
CA ASP A 43 -2.16 13.68 -24.23
C ASP A 43 -2.20 12.17 -23.92
N ASP A 44 -1.60 11.32 -24.76
CA ASP A 44 -1.54 9.87 -24.52
C ASP A 44 -0.81 9.54 -23.21
N TYR A 45 0.27 10.27 -22.92
CA TYR A 45 1.03 10.11 -21.67
C TYR A 45 0.27 10.67 -20.46
N ALA A 46 -0.50 11.73 -20.64
CA ALA A 46 -1.36 12.27 -19.58
C ALA A 46 -2.48 11.29 -19.23
N ASP A 47 -3.11 10.68 -20.23
CA ASP A 47 -4.15 9.65 -20.04
C ASP A 47 -3.59 8.41 -19.35
N MET A 48 -2.38 8.00 -19.72
CA MET A 48 -1.69 6.91 -19.03
C MET A 48 -1.39 7.25 -17.54
N ASP A 49 -0.95 8.48 -17.21
CA ASP A 49 -0.78 8.93 -15.81
C ASP A 49 -2.13 8.90 -15.07
N ASN A 50 -3.22 9.34 -15.71
CA ASN A 50 -4.57 9.34 -15.14
C ASN A 50 -5.08 7.93 -14.82
N HIS A 51 -4.82 6.95 -15.68
CA HIS A 51 -5.14 5.55 -15.42
C HIS A 51 -4.36 4.99 -14.23
N VAL A 52 -3.07 5.32 -14.11
CA VAL A 52 -2.26 4.89 -12.96
C VAL A 52 -2.72 5.55 -11.67
N VAL A 53 -3.10 6.84 -11.71
CA VAL A 53 -3.70 7.54 -10.56
C VAL A 53 -5.00 6.87 -10.13
N SER A 54 -5.89 6.58 -11.07
CA SER A 54 -7.15 5.88 -10.79
C SER A 54 -6.92 4.50 -10.14
N ALA A 55 -5.92 3.77 -10.62
CA ALA A 55 -5.52 2.48 -10.03
C ALA A 55 -4.93 2.66 -8.61
N LEU A 56 -4.13 3.70 -8.37
CA LEU A 56 -3.60 4.01 -7.04
C LEU A 56 -4.72 4.31 -6.05
N ASP A 57 -5.72 5.09 -6.45
CA ASP A 57 -6.85 5.44 -5.60
C ASP A 57 -7.71 4.21 -5.28
N LEU A 58 -7.94 3.33 -6.26
CA LEU A 58 -8.58 2.04 -6.02
C LEU A 58 -7.83 1.21 -4.96
N VAL A 59 -6.51 1.08 -5.10
CA VAL A 59 -5.68 0.30 -4.16
C VAL A 59 -5.69 0.91 -2.76
N LYS A 60 -5.59 2.24 -2.64
CA LYS A 60 -5.71 2.94 -1.35
C LYS A 60 -7.06 2.70 -0.70
N ASN A 61 -8.14 2.79 -1.48
CA ASN A 61 -9.48 2.52 -0.99
C ASN A 61 -9.63 1.07 -0.52
N GLU A 62 -9.06 0.10 -1.23
CA GLU A 62 -9.03 -1.30 -0.77
C GLU A 62 -8.20 -1.51 0.50
N GLN A 63 -7.04 -0.86 0.63
CA GLN A 63 -6.23 -0.92 1.85
C GLN A 63 -7.03 -0.40 3.05
N THR A 64 -7.71 0.74 2.90
CA THR A 64 -8.59 1.31 3.93
C THR A 64 -9.75 0.37 4.25
N ARG A 65 -10.42 -0.18 3.24
CA ARG A 65 -11.51 -1.16 3.46
C ARG A 65 -11.02 -2.39 4.21
N GLN A 66 -9.84 -2.92 3.88
CA GLN A 66 -9.28 -4.07 4.57
C GLN A 66 -8.95 -3.75 6.02
N GLN A 67 -8.36 -2.58 6.29
CA GLN A 67 -8.09 -2.11 7.64
C GLN A 67 -9.38 -1.96 8.47
N LEU A 68 -10.43 -1.39 7.87
CA LEU A 68 -11.74 -1.26 8.51
C LEU A 68 -12.41 -2.62 8.79
N LYS A 69 -12.26 -3.61 7.88
CA LYS A 69 -12.74 -4.97 8.11
C LYS A 69 -12.08 -5.58 9.34
N ILE A 70 -10.75 -5.50 9.43
CA ILE A 70 -9.98 -6.00 10.59
C ILE A 70 -10.42 -5.33 11.89
N LEU A 71 -10.61 -4.00 11.87
CA LEU A 71 -11.06 -3.25 13.05
C LEU A 71 -12.48 -3.65 13.49
N ARG A 72 -13.40 -3.89 12.53
CA ARG A 72 -14.79 -4.27 12.80
C ARG A 72 -14.96 -5.73 13.21
N SER A 73 -14.10 -6.64 12.73
CA SER A 73 -14.21 -8.08 12.98
C SER A 73 -13.61 -8.55 14.32
N GLY A 74 -13.05 -7.65 15.12
CA GLY A 74 -12.41 -7.98 16.40
C GLY A 74 -10.98 -7.46 16.43
N GLY A 75 -10.79 -6.35 17.15
CA GLY A 75 -9.53 -5.62 17.23
C GLY A 75 -8.37 -6.43 17.79
N ILE A 76 -7.17 -6.08 17.31
CA ILE A 76 -5.87 -6.51 17.84
C ILE A 76 -5.71 -8.05 17.85
N ALA A 77 -4.93 -8.59 16.91
CA ALA A 77 -4.35 -9.91 17.13
C ALA A 77 -3.50 -9.86 18.41
N PRO A 78 -3.85 -10.54 19.51
CA PRO A 78 -3.04 -10.53 20.72
C PRO A 78 -1.85 -11.45 20.45
N GLY A 79 -0.78 -10.90 19.89
CA GLY A 79 0.38 -11.71 19.53
C GLY A 79 1.68 -10.95 19.28
N SER A 80 1.72 -9.62 19.44
CA SER A 80 2.94 -8.85 19.19
C SER A 80 3.20 -7.71 20.17
N LEU A 81 2.73 -7.84 21.42
CA LEU A 81 3.31 -7.09 22.53
C LEU A 81 4.07 -8.08 23.39
N GLY A 82 5.31 -8.36 22.97
CA GLY A 82 6.33 -8.84 23.87
C GLY A 82 6.57 -7.76 24.92
N VAL A 83 5.93 -7.91 26.07
CA VAL A 83 6.32 -7.24 27.30
C VAL A 83 6.73 -8.36 28.24
N GLU A 84 7.99 -8.77 28.11
CA GLU A 84 8.70 -9.42 29.21
C GLU A 84 8.69 -8.43 30.37
N GLY A 85 7.86 -8.69 31.38
CA GLY A 85 7.60 -7.76 32.45
C GLY A 85 7.13 -8.48 33.70
N SER A 86 8.08 -9.14 34.36
CA SER A 86 8.18 -9.29 35.82
C SER A 86 6.88 -9.30 36.63
N ALA A 87 6.48 -10.49 37.10
CA ALA A 87 5.66 -10.62 38.30
C ALA A 87 5.92 -11.98 38.98
N THR A 88 7.12 -12.15 39.54
CA THR A 88 7.32 -13.12 40.62
C THR A 88 6.78 -12.49 41.90
N MET A 89 5.50 -12.69 42.20
CA MET A 89 5.00 -12.68 43.57
C MET A 89 4.34 -14.03 43.83
N ARG A 90 5.05 -14.89 44.57
CA ARG A 90 4.43 -15.96 45.34
C ARG A 90 4.35 -15.44 46.77
N SER A 91 3.15 -15.09 47.21
CA SER A 91 2.79 -15.05 48.62
C SER A 91 1.98 -16.30 48.95
N ASP A 92 2.07 -16.67 50.23
CA ASP A 92 1.32 -17.67 51.00
C ASP A 92 1.89 -19.10 50.93
N GLY A 93 2.20 -19.78 52.02
CA GLY A 93 1.89 -19.54 53.42
C GLY A 93 1.51 -20.86 54.08
N LYS A 94 2.45 -21.49 54.78
CA LYS A 94 2.27 -22.19 56.06
C LYS A 94 3.60 -22.65 56.62
#